data_AF-A0A7S0CUZ6-F1
#
_entry.id   AF-A0A7S0CUZ6-F1
#
_cell.length_a   1.000
_cell.length_b   1.000
_cell.length_c   1.000
_cell.angle_alpha   90.00
_cell.angle_beta   90.00
_cell.angle_gamma   90.00
#
_symmetry.space_group_name_H-M   'P 1'
#
loop_
_entity.id
_entity.type
_entity.pdbx_description
1 polymer ?
#
loop_
_entity_poly.entity_id
_entity_poly.type
_entity_poly.pdbx_seq_one_letter_code
_entity_poly.pdbx_strand_id
1 'polypeptide(L)'
;SAAAEAAALAQGDVVGASMHDAHIFSLCLTAPFLACTLGLLAHNWYPSKVFVGDTYTYFAGMTLGVAGILGHFSETLVLFFLPQIANFLYSAPQLFKLVPCPRHRLPRLDIDTGLLHPSFVTQEEGETRVNMNLVNLFLQLLGPQTERTLCLAMLTLQAGCCAAGFGVRAILTGVWK
;
A
#
# COMPACT_ATOMS: atom_id res chain seq x y z
N SER A 1 40.21 -13.50 24.61
CA SER A 1 41.44 -12.68 24.46
C SER A 1 41.04 -11.31 23.94
N ALA A 2 41.74 -10.24 24.33
CA ALA A 2 41.43 -8.86 23.93
C ALA A 2 41.31 -8.64 22.40
N ALA A 3 41.96 -9.48 21.60
CA ALA A 3 41.84 -9.48 20.14
C ALA A 3 40.44 -9.87 19.62
N ALA A 4 39.74 -10.78 20.30
CA ALA A 4 38.36 -11.15 19.94
C ALA A 4 37.37 -10.03 20.26
N GLU A 5 37.63 -9.28 21.33
CA GLU A 5 36.81 -8.15 21.78
C GLU A 5 37.02 -6.92 20.88
N ALA A 6 38.28 -6.66 20.47
CA ALA A 6 38.59 -5.65 19.46
C ALA A 6 38.02 -5.98 18.07
N ALA A 7 38.02 -7.26 17.68
CA ALA A 7 37.38 -7.71 16.44
C ALA A 7 35.85 -7.56 16.48
N ALA A 8 35.21 -7.85 17.62
CA ALA A 8 33.78 -7.65 17.82
C ALA A 8 33.40 -6.16 17.81
N LEU A 9 34.21 -5.29 18.41
CA LEU A 9 34.02 -3.83 18.37
C LEU A 9 34.18 -3.27 16.95
N ALA A 10 35.21 -3.70 16.21
CA ALA A 10 35.43 -3.30 14.82
C ALA A 10 34.31 -3.80 13.90
N GLN A 11 33.81 -5.03 14.11
CA GLN A 11 32.64 -5.54 13.39
C GLN A 11 31.37 -4.76 13.74
N GLY A 12 31.17 -4.39 15.01
CA GLY A 12 30.06 -3.55 15.44
C GLY A 12 30.08 -2.16 14.79
N ASP A 13 31.26 -1.56 14.63
CA ASP A 13 31.43 -0.24 14.02
C ASP A 13 31.19 -0.27 12.49
N VAL A 14 31.65 -1.31 11.80
CA VAL A 14 31.38 -1.54 10.37
C VAL A 14 29.91 -1.86 10.11
N VAL A 15 29.26 -2.64 11.00
CA VAL A 15 27.82 -2.93 10.91
C VAL A 15 27.00 -1.67 11.19
N GLY A 16 27.41 -0.85 12.17
CA GLY A 16 26.79 0.45 12.47
C GLY A 16 26.88 1.44 11.30
N ALA A 17 28.07 1.56 10.68
CA ALA A 17 28.29 2.40 9.51
C ALA A 17 27.46 1.92 8.30
N SER A 18 27.41 0.62 8.03
CA SER A 18 26.62 0.09 6.91
C SER A 18 25.10 0.25 7.09
N MET A 19 24.59 0.13 8.33
CA MET A 19 23.19 0.45 8.64
C MET A 19 22.89 1.94 8.46
N HIS A 20 23.79 2.82 8.92
CA HIS A 20 23.66 4.27 8.72
C HIS A 20 23.59 4.60 7.22
N ASP A 21 24.48 4.03 6.41
CA ASP A 21 24.52 4.28 4.96
C ASP A 21 23.28 3.74 4.25
N ALA A 22 22.76 2.57 4.64
CA ALA A 22 21.52 2.02 4.12
C ALA A 22 20.29 2.89 4.46
N HIS A 23 20.25 3.46 5.67
CA HIS A 23 19.18 4.38 6.08
C HIS A 23 19.26 5.73 5.35
N ILE A 24 20.45 6.29 5.18
CA ILE A 24 20.67 7.52 4.40
C ILE A 24 20.27 7.29 2.94
N PHE A 25 20.66 6.17 2.34
CA PHE A 25 20.26 5.81 0.98
C PHE A 25 18.73 5.76 0.82
N SER A 26 18.05 5.04 1.73
CA SER A 26 16.59 4.96 1.73
C SER A 26 15.94 6.34 1.88
N LEU A 27 16.49 7.21 2.74
CA LEU A 27 16.00 8.57 2.92
C LEU A 27 16.18 9.42 1.66
N CYS A 28 17.34 9.34 1.00
CA CYS A 28 17.61 10.05 -0.25
C CYS A 28 16.68 9.62 -1.39
N LEU A 29 16.19 8.37 -1.38
CA LEU A 29 15.23 7.87 -2.36
C LEU A 29 13.77 8.23 -2.00
N THR A 30 13.39 8.07 -0.74
CA THR A 30 12.01 8.24 -0.28
C THR A 30 11.61 9.69 -0.07
N ALA A 31 12.53 10.59 0.30
CA ALA A 31 12.20 12.01 0.52
C ALA A 31 11.81 12.74 -0.77
N PRO A 32 12.55 12.65 -1.90
CA PRO A 32 12.11 13.21 -3.18
C PRO A 32 10.83 12.54 -3.69
N PHE A 33 10.70 11.22 -3.51
CA PHE A 33 9.49 10.49 -3.87
C PHE A 33 8.26 11.05 -3.12
N LEU A 34 8.38 11.31 -1.82
CA LEU A 34 7.33 11.91 -1.02
C LEU A 34 7.00 13.33 -1.50
N ALA A 35 8.00 14.16 -1.78
CA ALA A 35 7.80 15.52 -2.27
C ALA A 35 7.04 15.54 -3.61
N CYS A 36 7.43 14.70 -4.57
CA CYS A 36 6.74 14.55 -5.85
C CYS A 36 5.30 14.03 -5.65
N THR A 37 5.12 13.04 -4.77
CA THR A 37 3.80 12.48 -4.44
C THR A 37 2.87 13.53 -3.84
N LEU A 38 3.37 14.38 -2.93
CA LEU A 38 2.58 15.46 -2.34
C LEU A 38 2.21 16.53 -3.37
N GLY A 39 3.13 16.88 -4.28
CA GLY A 39 2.85 17.80 -5.38
C GLY A 39 1.77 17.27 -6.34
N LEU A 40 1.81 15.98 -6.64
CA LEU A 40 0.80 15.29 -7.46
C LEU A 40 -0.53 15.20 -6.70
N LEU A 41 -0.50 14.86 -5.42
CA LEU A 41 -1.68 14.75 -4.56
C LEU A 41 -2.44 16.08 -4.47
N ALA A 42 -1.76 17.22 -4.40
CA ALA A 42 -2.41 18.53 -4.36
C ALA A 42 -3.31 18.80 -5.59
N HIS A 43 -3.00 18.20 -6.74
CA HIS A 43 -3.79 18.34 -7.98
C HIS A 43 -4.73 17.16 -8.22
N ASN A 44 -4.42 15.99 -7.66
CA ASN A 44 -5.23 14.78 -7.75
C ASN A 44 -6.26 14.65 -6.60
N TRP A 45 -6.15 15.45 -5.54
CA TRP A 45 -7.11 15.43 -4.43
C TRP A 45 -8.52 15.82 -4.91
N TYR A 46 -9.53 15.22 -4.29
CA TYR A 46 -10.93 15.44 -4.65
C TYR A 46 -11.33 16.93 -4.53
N PRO A 47 -11.92 17.54 -5.58
CA PRO A 47 -12.21 16.99 -6.92
C PRO A 47 -10.95 16.96 -7.82
N SER A 48 -10.64 15.78 -8.36
CA SER A 48 -9.41 15.51 -9.09
C SER A 48 -9.29 16.31 -10.39
N LYS A 49 -8.19 17.07 -10.56
CA LYS A 49 -7.89 17.84 -11.79
C LYS A 49 -7.00 17.08 -12.77
N VAL A 50 -6.14 16.21 -12.24
CA VAL A 50 -5.23 15.35 -13.00
C VAL A 50 -5.33 13.92 -12.50
N PHE A 51 -5.15 12.95 -13.39
CA PHE A 51 -5.08 11.54 -13.02
C PHE A 51 -3.63 11.08 -13.02
N VAL A 52 -3.28 10.26 -12.02
CA VAL A 52 -1.91 9.76 -11.84
C VAL A 52 -1.53 8.72 -12.90
N GLY A 53 -2.51 7.92 -13.35
CA GLY A 53 -2.35 6.86 -14.34
C GLY A 53 -1.42 5.72 -13.91
N ASP A 54 -1.14 4.82 -14.85
CA ASP A 54 -0.27 3.66 -14.63
C ASP A 54 1.21 4.06 -14.44
N THR A 55 1.62 5.21 -15.00
CA THR A 55 2.98 5.72 -14.85
C THR A 55 3.35 5.93 -13.39
N TYR A 56 2.47 6.59 -12.63
CA TYR A 56 2.73 6.84 -11.22
C TYR A 56 2.68 5.56 -10.37
N THR A 57 1.75 4.64 -10.66
CA THR A 57 1.65 3.40 -9.89
C THR A 57 2.85 2.49 -10.10
N TYR A 58 3.38 2.39 -11.32
CA TYR A 58 4.65 1.71 -11.59
C TYR A 58 5.83 2.41 -10.92
N PHE A 59 5.91 3.74 -11.02
CA PHE A 59 6.97 4.52 -10.37
C PHE A 59 6.97 4.34 -8.85
N ALA A 60 5.81 4.45 -8.20
CA ALA A 60 5.67 4.29 -6.76
C ALA A 60 6.01 2.86 -6.30
N GLY A 61 5.51 1.84 -7.00
CA GLY A 61 5.80 0.44 -6.71
C GLY A 61 7.29 0.13 -6.81
N MET A 62 7.93 0.54 -7.90
CA MET A 62 9.37 0.34 -8.11
C MET A 62 10.21 1.09 -7.07
N THR A 63 9.88 2.35 -6.77
CA THR A 63 10.63 3.17 -5.82
C THR A 63 10.57 2.57 -4.41
N LEU A 64 9.37 2.19 -3.94
CA LEU A 64 9.20 1.57 -2.64
C LEU A 64 9.86 0.19 -2.58
N GLY A 65 9.75 -0.61 -3.64
CA GLY A 65 10.41 -1.92 -3.75
C GLY A 65 11.94 -1.82 -3.67
N VAL A 66 12.55 -0.90 -4.42
CA VAL A 66 14.00 -0.65 -4.40
C VAL A 66 14.45 -0.16 -3.03
N ALA A 67 13.70 0.78 -2.42
CA ALA A 67 13.99 1.26 -1.06
C ALA A 67 13.97 0.10 -0.04
N GLY A 68 12.96 -0.77 -0.12
CA GLY A 68 12.83 -1.93 0.78
C GLY A 68 13.92 -2.97 0.63
N ILE A 69 14.32 -3.29 -0.61
CA ILE A 69 15.36 -4.29 -0.89
C ILE A 69 16.73 -3.77 -0.47
N LEU A 70 17.11 -2.57 -0.93
CA LEU A 70 18.44 -2.00 -0.66
C LEU A 70 18.61 -1.52 0.79
N GLY A 71 17.51 -1.14 1.44
CA GLY A 71 17.51 -0.79 2.86
C GLY A 71 17.38 -1.97 3.82
N HIS A 72 17.32 -3.21 3.32
CA HIS A 72 17.16 -4.43 4.12
C HIS A 72 15.95 -4.42 5.08
N PHE A 73 14.87 -3.71 4.73
CA PHE A 73 13.63 -3.65 5.52
C PHE A 73 12.40 -4.16 4.75
N SER A 74 12.62 -5.03 3.76
CA SER A 74 11.57 -5.61 2.90
C SER A 74 10.44 -6.27 3.68
N GLU A 75 10.72 -6.95 4.78
CA GLU A 75 9.70 -7.55 5.66
C GLU A 75 8.78 -6.50 6.28
N THR A 76 9.34 -5.38 6.76
CA THR A 76 8.56 -4.27 7.30
C THR A 76 7.74 -3.59 6.20
N LEU A 77 8.31 -3.47 5.00
CA LEU A 77 7.63 -2.90 3.85
C LEU A 77 6.40 -3.74 3.46
N VAL A 78 6.51 -5.08 3.47
CA VAL A 78 5.38 -5.99 3.21
C VAL A 78 4.23 -5.77 4.20
N LEU A 79 4.54 -5.53 5.48
CA LEU A 79 3.51 -5.20 6.48
C LEU A 79 2.78 -3.88 6.16
N PHE A 80 3.48 -2.88 5.62
CA PHE A 80 2.83 -1.64 5.19
C PHE A 80 1.97 -1.83 3.95
N PHE A 81 2.32 -2.78 3.08
CA PHE A 81 1.52 -3.13 1.90
C PHE A 81 0.34 -4.08 2.20
N LEU A 82 0.00 -4.30 3.46
CA LEU A 82 -1.05 -5.24 3.85
C LEU A 82 -2.41 -4.93 3.18
N PRO A 83 -2.91 -3.68 3.09
CA PRO A 83 -4.14 -3.39 2.36
C PRO A 83 -4.06 -3.72 0.87
N GLN A 84 -2.91 -3.49 0.24
CA GLN A 84 -2.68 -3.78 -1.18
C GLN A 84 -2.63 -5.29 -1.43
N ILE A 85 -1.96 -6.03 -0.55
CA ILE A 85 -1.89 -7.49 -0.60
C ILE A 85 -3.29 -8.09 -0.38
N ALA A 86 -4.03 -7.61 0.62
CA ALA A 86 -5.41 -8.05 0.86
C ALA A 86 -6.31 -7.77 -0.34
N ASN A 87 -6.21 -6.58 -0.95
CA ASN A 87 -6.93 -6.26 -2.17
C ASN A 87 -6.54 -7.19 -3.32
N PHE A 88 -5.26 -7.52 -3.49
CA PHE A 88 -4.78 -8.45 -4.52
C PHE A 88 -5.33 -9.86 -4.32
N LEU A 89 -5.24 -10.40 -3.10
CA LEU A 89 -5.76 -11.73 -2.76
C LEU A 89 -7.27 -11.82 -2.97
N TYR A 90 -8.01 -10.79 -2.55
CA TYR A 90 -9.45 -10.71 -2.79
C TYR A 90 -9.77 -10.59 -4.29
N SER A 91 -8.95 -9.85 -5.05
CA SER A 91 -9.11 -9.69 -6.50
C SER A 91 -8.61 -10.89 -7.32
N ALA A 92 -7.88 -11.84 -6.72
CA ALA A 92 -7.17 -12.89 -7.43
C ALA A 92 -8.08 -13.78 -8.29
N PRO A 93 -9.27 -14.22 -7.85
CA PRO A 93 -10.15 -15.04 -8.67
C PRO A 93 -10.58 -14.34 -9.97
N GLN A 94 -10.81 -13.02 -9.93
CA GLN A 94 -11.11 -12.23 -11.13
C GLN A 94 -9.85 -12.04 -11.99
N LEU A 95 -8.68 -11.79 -11.37
CA LEU A 95 -7.45 -11.54 -12.11
C LEU A 95 -6.96 -12.78 -12.88
N PHE A 96 -7.07 -13.97 -12.28
CA PHE A 96 -6.75 -15.24 -12.91
C PHE A 96 -7.87 -15.77 -13.82
N LYS A 97 -8.92 -14.97 -14.06
CA LYS A 97 -10.06 -15.30 -14.92
C LYS A 97 -10.83 -16.55 -14.49
N LEU A 98 -10.77 -16.92 -13.20
CA LEU A 98 -11.64 -17.94 -12.62
C LEU A 98 -13.09 -17.43 -12.50
N VAL A 99 -13.24 -16.12 -12.35
CA VAL A 99 -14.51 -15.39 -12.39
C VAL A 99 -14.41 -14.35 -13.52
N PRO A 100 -15.51 -14.05 -14.26
CA PRO A 100 -15.50 -12.99 -15.25
C PRO A 100 -14.97 -11.67 -14.67
N CYS A 101 -13.98 -11.08 -15.35
CA CYS A 101 -13.36 -9.83 -14.94
C CYS A 101 -13.75 -8.72 -15.92
N PRO A 102 -14.63 -7.78 -15.54
CA PRO A 102 -14.92 -6.63 -16.39
C PRO A 102 -13.69 -5.73 -16.50
N ARG A 103 -13.60 -4.97 -17.58
CA ARG A 103 -12.48 -4.04 -17.84
C ARG A 103 -12.34 -2.98 -16.74
N HIS A 104 -13.48 -2.47 -16.23
CA HIS A 104 -13.52 -1.48 -15.17
C HIS A 104 -14.24 -2.07 -13.95
N ARG A 105 -13.56 -2.09 -12.80
CA ARG A 105 -14.07 -2.63 -11.53
C ARG A 105 -14.36 -1.55 -10.49
N LEU A 106 -14.43 -0.29 -10.95
CA LEU A 106 -14.70 0.86 -10.09
C LEU A 106 -16.17 0.88 -9.64
N PRO A 107 -16.47 1.41 -8.45
CA PRO A 107 -17.84 1.66 -8.01
C PRO A 107 -18.62 2.51 -9.02
N ARG A 108 -19.95 2.38 -9.03
CA ARG A 108 -20.83 3.19 -9.86
C ARG A 108 -21.25 4.44 -9.10
N LEU A 109 -21.06 5.60 -9.71
CA LEU A 109 -21.57 6.86 -9.18
C LEU A 109 -23.05 6.99 -9.51
N ASP A 110 -23.87 7.21 -8.49
CA ASP A 110 -25.23 7.69 -8.66
C ASP A 110 -25.20 9.23 -8.78
N ILE A 111 -25.65 9.73 -9.92
CA ILE A 111 -25.63 11.18 -10.24
C ILE A 111 -26.65 11.96 -9.42
N ASP A 112 -27.73 11.32 -8.97
CA ASP A 112 -28.82 11.98 -8.25
C ASP A 112 -28.46 12.19 -6.78
N THR A 113 -27.82 11.18 -6.17
CA THR A 113 -27.40 11.21 -4.76
C THR A 113 -25.95 11.66 -4.56
N GLY A 114 -25.10 11.57 -5.59
CA GLY A 114 -23.67 11.81 -5.50
C GLY A 114 -22.90 10.72 -4.72
N LEU A 115 -23.53 9.56 -4.50
CA LEU A 115 -22.95 8.44 -3.75
C LEU A 115 -22.38 7.37 -4.68
N LEU A 116 -21.35 6.67 -4.19
CA LEU A 116 -20.76 5.52 -4.86
C LEU A 116 -21.44 4.23 -4.39
N HIS A 117 -21.92 3.45 -5.34
CA HIS A 117 -22.52 2.14 -5.13
C HIS A 117 -21.58 1.01 -5.58
N PRO A 118 -21.61 -0.15 -4.91
CA PRO A 118 -20.87 -1.32 -5.36
C PRO A 118 -21.18 -1.66 -6.82
N SER A 119 -20.15 -2.03 -7.57
CA SER A 119 -20.28 -2.49 -8.96
C SER A 119 -20.41 -4.01 -9.02
N PHE A 120 -21.20 -4.51 -9.96
CA PHE A 120 -21.51 -5.94 -10.09
C PHE A 120 -21.01 -6.52 -11.41
N VAL A 121 -20.76 -7.83 -11.41
CA VAL A 121 -20.45 -8.65 -12.59
C VAL A 121 -21.46 -9.79 -12.69
N THR A 122 -22.00 -9.99 -13.89
CA THR A 122 -22.91 -11.10 -14.20
C THR A 122 -22.08 -12.28 -14.70
N GLN A 123 -22.24 -13.45 -14.06
CA GLN A 123 -21.64 -14.69 -14.53
C GLN A 123 -22.49 -15.31 -15.65
N GLU A 124 -21.89 -16.21 -16.42
CA GLU A 124 -22.57 -16.92 -17.52
C GLU A 124 -23.78 -17.73 -17.04
N GLU A 125 -23.78 -18.15 -15.78
CA GLU A 125 -24.88 -18.88 -15.11
C GLU A 125 -26.00 -17.95 -14.59
N GLY A 126 -25.96 -16.65 -14.90
CA GLY A 126 -26.98 -15.68 -14.47
C GLY A 126 -26.81 -15.16 -13.03
N GLU A 127 -25.87 -15.71 -12.26
CA GLU A 127 -25.54 -15.20 -10.92
C GLU A 127 -24.85 -13.83 -11.01
N THR A 128 -25.38 -12.85 -10.27
CA THR A 128 -24.77 -11.52 -10.16
C THR A 128 -23.94 -11.44 -8.90
N ARG A 129 -22.64 -11.18 -9.04
CA ARG A 129 -21.70 -11.04 -7.92
C ARG A 129 -21.11 -9.63 -7.89
N VAL A 130 -20.72 -9.18 -6.70
CA VAL A 130 -20.02 -7.88 -6.57
C VAL A 130 -18.60 -8.00 -7.12
N ASN A 131 -18.09 -6.93 -7.73
CA ASN A 131 -16.71 -6.88 -8.19
C ASN A 131 -15.74 -7.04 -7.01
N MET A 132 -14.79 -7.95 -7.16
CA MET A 132 -13.89 -8.35 -6.09
C MET A 132 -12.72 -7.37 -5.99
N ASN A 133 -12.92 -6.29 -5.26
CA ASN A 133 -11.84 -5.42 -4.79
C ASN A 133 -12.21 -4.78 -3.44
N LEU A 134 -11.20 -4.24 -2.76
CA LEU A 134 -11.35 -3.68 -1.42
C LEU A 134 -12.29 -2.48 -1.40
N VAL A 135 -12.34 -1.69 -2.49
CA VAL A 135 -13.22 -0.53 -2.62
C VAL A 135 -14.71 -0.95 -2.57
N ASN A 136 -15.09 -1.93 -3.40
CA ASN A 136 -16.45 -2.47 -3.42
C ASN A 136 -16.76 -3.25 -2.13
N LEU A 137 -15.77 -3.87 -1.49
CA LEU A 137 -15.94 -4.51 -0.19
C LEU A 137 -16.25 -3.48 0.90
N PHE A 138 -15.54 -2.35 0.92
CA PHE A 138 -15.83 -1.25 1.84
C PHE A 138 -17.24 -0.69 1.64
N LEU A 139 -17.68 -0.52 0.39
CA LEU A 139 -19.04 -0.08 0.09
C LEU A 139 -20.11 -1.11 0.45
N GLN A 140 -19.79 -2.41 0.43
CA GLN A 140 -20.70 -3.44 0.92
C GLN A 140 -20.82 -3.43 2.46
N LEU A 141 -19.70 -3.18 3.15
CA LEU A 141 -19.66 -3.20 4.62
C LEU A 141 -20.21 -1.92 5.24
N LEU A 142 -19.94 -0.75 4.65
CA LEU A 142 -20.29 0.57 5.19
C LEU A 142 -21.46 1.23 4.46
N GLY A 143 -21.99 0.59 3.41
CA GLY A 143 -23.03 1.13 2.55
C GLY A 143 -22.52 2.14 1.51
N PRO A 144 -23.42 2.74 0.72
CA PRO A 144 -23.08 3.78 -0.25
C PRO A 144 -22.48 5.01 0.43
N GLN A 145 -21.34 5.48 -0.07
CA GLN A 145 -20.60 6.61 0.50
C GLN A 145 -20.19 7.58 -0.60
N THR A 146 -19.90 8.84 -0.24
CA THR A 146 -19.27 9.78 -1.19
C THR A 146 -17.85 9.36 -1.52
N GLU A 147 -17.35 9.75 -2.69
CA GLU A 147 -15.97 9.48 -3.12
C GLU A 147 -14.94 9.99 -2.09
N ARG A 148 -15.16 11.18 -1.55
CA ARG A 148 -14.28 11.77 -0.53
C ARG A 148 -14.25 10.94 0.75
N THR A 149 -15.41 10.54 1.26
CA THR A 149 -15.49 9.73 2.48
C THR A 149 -14.85 8.36 2.28
N LEU A 150 -15.09 7.73 1.12
CA LEU A 150 -14.48 6.44 0.78
C LEU A 150 -12.95 6.55 0.68
N CYS A 151 -12.44 7.59 0.02
CA CYS A 151 -11.00 7.85 -0.07
C CYS A 151 -10.38 8.04 1.32
N LEU A 152 -11.01 8.84 2.18
CA LEU A 152 -10.55 9.04 3.56
C LEU A 152 -10.59 7.74 4.37
N ALA A 153 -11.63 6.92 4.24
CA ALA A 153 -11.74 5.63 4.92
C ALA A 153 -10.64 4.65 4.49
N MET A 154 -10.27 4.65 3.21
CA MET A 154 -9.15 3.83 2.73
C MET A 154 -7.80 4.36 3.20
N LEU A 155 -7.62 5.68 3.27
CA LEU A 155 -6.41 6.30 3.83
C LEU A 155 -6.28 6.03 5.33
N THR A 156 -7.37 6.06 6.10
CA THR A 156 -7.33 5.73 7.52
C THR A 156 -7.04 4.25 7.75
N LEU A 157 -7.60 3.35 6.92
CA LEU A 157 -7.20 1.94 6.93
C LEU A 157 -5.70 1.78 6.66
N GLN A 158 -5.17 2.44 5.63
CA GLN A 158 -3.76 2.37 5.28
C GLN A 158 -2.87 2.89 6.41
N ALA A 159 -3.21 4.04 7.00
CA ALA A 159 -2.49 4.60 8.14
C ALA A 159 -2.54 3.67 9.36
N GLY A 160 -3.71 3.06 9.61
CA GLY A 160 -3.90 2.06 10.67
C GLY A 160 -3.03 0.82 10.46
N CYS A 161 -2.96 0.29 9.24
CA CYS A 161 -2.08 -0.84 8.90
C CYS A 161 -0.60 -0.47 9.05
N CYS A 162 -0.19 0.73 8.64
CA CYS A 162 1.19 1.19 8.85
C CYS A 162 1.53 1.32 10.34
N ALA A 163 0.63 1.91 11.15
CA ALA A 163 0.81 2.02 12.59
C ALA A 163 0.90 0.65 13.26
N ALA A 164 0.03 -0.30 12.88
CA ALA A 164 0.08 -1.68 13.34
C ALA A 164 1.39 -2.36 12.92
N GLY A 165 1.85 -2.16 11.69
CA GLY A 165 3.13 -2.68 11.19
C GLY A 165 4.33 -2.17 12.01
N PHE A 166 4.35 -0.88 12.36
CA PHE A 166 5.35 -0.33 13.28
C PHE A 166 5.24 -0.94 14.68
N GLY A 167 4.02 -1.13 15.20
CA GLY A 167 3.79 -1.78 16.48
C GLY A 167 4.30 -3.22 16.54
N VAL A 168 3.98 -4.02 15.51
CA VAL A 168 4.48 -5.39 15.36
C VAL A 168 6.00 -5.41 15.30
N ARG A 169 6.61 -4.52 14.51
CA ARG A 169 8.06 -4.39 14.43
C ARG A 169 8.68 -4.07 15.79
N ALA A 170 8.12 -3.10 16.51
CA ALA A 170 8.59 -2.71 17.83
C ALA A 170 8.53 -3.86 18.84
N ILE A 171 7.42 -4.61 18.84
CA ILE A 171 7.25 -5.81 19.69
C ILE A 171 8.28 -6.88 19.31
N LEU A 172 8.42 -7.23 18.03
CA LEU A 172 9.36 -8.25 17.58
C LEU A 172 10.80 -7.90 17.93
N THR A 173 11.21 -6.63 17.77
CA THR A 173 12.54 -6.16 18.19
C THR A 173 12.72 -6.10 19.71
N GLY A 174 11.63 -5.98 20.47
CA GLY A 174 11.64 -6.01 21.94
C GLY A 174 11.63 -7.42 22.52
N VAL A 175 11.09 -8.41 21.80
CA VAL A 175 11.00 -9.82 22.20
C VAL A 175 12.30 -10.59 21.87
N TRP A 176 13.09 -10.12 20.90
CA TRP A 176 14.40 -10.65 20.54
C TRP A 176 15.58 -9.82 21.10
N LYS A 177 15.43 -9.28 22.30
CA LYS A 177 16.51 -8.77 23.15
C LYS A 177 16.63 -9.67 24.38
#